data_AF-A0A5C3M6Y0-F1
#
_entry.id   AF-A0A5C3M6Y0-F1
#
_cell.length_a   1.000
_cell.length_b   1.000
_cell.length_c   1.000
_cell.angle_alpha   90.00
_cell.angle_beta   90.00
_cell.angle_gamma   90.00
#
_symmetry.space_group_name_H-M   'P 1'
#
loop_
_entity.id
_entity.type
_entity.pdbx_description
1 polymer ?
#
loop_
_entity_poly.entity_id
_entity_poly.type
_entity_poly.pdbx_seq_one_letter_code
_entity_poly.pdbx_strand_id
1 'polypeptide(L)'
;MADIPPEILLYMFSYFDLKSLIMGKGVCRLWRRLIPLSDIPSTRRAFLDLYMSCLEAPAFISTRPWLIDHLIPFNREAYIDTLQKQYPALPEDFVLWILEWPARAAIGCVWPGLDRKFYDSIPDAGRWHGWNSLARTPPPIERLVLEDRDAGLTVDIPGILIWEWEEYESWLVLDSREILRGKVFETMD
;
A
#
# COMPACT_ATOMS: atom_id res chain seq x y z
N MET A 1 -7.06 -29.05 26.53
CA MET A 1 -6.89 -27.59 26.41
C MET A 1 -8.28 -27.00 26.41
N ALA A 2 -8.57 -26.09 27.33
CA ALA A 2 -9.88 -25.43 27.34
C ALA A 2 -10.03 -24.60 26.06
N ASP A 3 -11.14 -24.79 25.34
CA ASP A 3 -11.45 -23.99 24.17
C ASP A 3 -11.66 -22.53 24.61
N ILE A 4 -10.93 -21.61 23.99
CA ILE A 4 -11.08 -20.17 24.22
C ILE A 4 -12.49 -19.77 23.72
N PRO A 5 -13.30 -19.05 24.53
CA PRO A 5 -14.61 -18.60 24.08
C PRO A 5 -14.51 -17.73 22.81
N PRO A 6 -15.45 -17.85 21.85
CA PRO A 6 -15.44 -17.07 20.62
C PRO A 6 -15.37 -15.56 20.83
N GLU A 7 -15.99 -15.04 21.90
CA GLU A 7 -16.01 -13.63 22.26
C GLU A 7 -14.60 -13.12 22.58
N ILE A 8 -13.81 -13.95 23.27
CA ILE A 8 -12.41 -13.64 23.59
C ILE A 8 -11.57 -13.65 22.31
N LEU A 9 -11.81 -14.59 21.40
CA LEU A 9 -11.12 -14.62 20.10
C LEU A 9 -11.45 -13.37 19.27
N LEU A 10 -12.72 -12.96 19.21
CA LEU A 10 -13.14 -11.74 18.50
C LEU A 10 -12.43 -10.50 19.06
N TYR A 11 -12.36 -10.38 20.39
CA TYR A 11 -11.64 -9.30 21.04
C TYR A 11 -10.14 -9.37 20.78
N MET A 12 -9.53 -10.56 20.75
CA MET A 12 -8.11 -10.69 20.40
C MET A 12 -7.84 -10.24 18.95
N PHE A 13 -8.70 -10.63 18.00
CA PHE A 13 -8.52 -10.31 16.59
C PHE A 13 -8.63 -8.81 16.28
N SER A 14 -9.35 -8.01 17.08
CA SER A 14 -9.40 -6.55 16.88
C SER A 14 -8.04 -5.86 17.14
N TYR A 15 -7.13 -6.51 17.87
CA TYR A 15 -5.78 -6.00 18.13
C TYR A 15 -4.71 -6.57 17.19
N PHE A 16 -5.07 -7.48 16.29
CA PHE A 16 -4.09 -8.06 15.38
C PHE A 16 -3.65 -7.04 14.32
N ASP A 17 -2.34 -7.02 14.06
CA ASP A 17 -1.80 -6.38 12.86
C ASP A 17 -2.23 -7.13 11.59
N LEU A 18 -2.08 -6.50 10.43
CA LEU A 18 -2.48 -7.08 9.16
C LEU A 18 -1.84 -8.45 8.92
N LYS A 19 -0.55 -8.59 9.25
CA LYS A 19 0.18 -9.84 9.08
C LYS A 19 -0.42 -10.97 9.91
N SER A 20 -0.77 -10.71 11.16
CA SER A 20 -1.41 -11.67 12.07
C SER A 20 -2.82 -12.01 11.62
N LEU A 21 -3.59 -11.05 11.09
CA LEU A 21 -4.89 -11.31 10.49
C LEU A 21 -4.79 -12.23 9.25
N ILE A 22 -3.82 -11.97 8.37
CA ILE A 22 -3.55 -12.81 7.19
C ILE A 22 -3.18 -14.23 7.62
N MET A 23 -2.23 -14.39 8.55
CA MET A 23 -1.84 -15.70 9.07
C MET A 23 -3.00 -16.40 9.77
N GLY A 24 -3.79 -15.66 10.54
CA GLY A 24 -4.94 -16.17 11.28
C GLY A 24 -6.00 -16.83 10.41
N LYS A 25 -6.20 -16.34 9.18
CA LYS A 25 -7.09 -16.95 8.17
C LYS A 25 -6.63 -18.34 7.71
N GLY A 26 -5.34 -18.64 7.87
CA GLY A 26 -4.72 -19.93 7.57
C GLY A 26 -4.77 -20.96 8.71
N VAL A 27 -4.99 -20.53 9.97
CA VAL A 27 -4.84 -21.39 11.16
C VAL A 27 -5.90 -22.50 11.21
N CYS A 28 -7.19 -22.15 11.26
CA CYS A 28 -8.28 -23.12 11.32
C CYS A 28 -9.60 -22.53 10.78
N ARG A 29 -10.61 -23.39 10.59
CA ARG A 29 -11.94 -22.97 10.08
C ARG A 29 -12.63 -21.97 11.01
N LEU A 30 -12.45 -22.10 12.33
CA LEU A 30 -13.04 -21.19 13.31
C LEU A 30 -12.48 -19.78 13.17
N TRP A 31 -11.15 -19.63 13.15
CA TRP A 31 -10.50 -18.32 13.00
C TRP A 31 -10.85 -17.66 11.67
N ARG A 32 -10.85 -18.42 10.58
CA ARG A 32 -11.24 -17.90 9.26
C ARG A 32 -12.64 -17.30 9.24
N ARG A 33 -13.58 -17.90 10.01
CA ARG A 33 -14.96 -17.42 10.16
C ARG A 33 -15.07 -16.24 11.12
N LEU A 34 -14.32 -16.23 12.22
CA LEU A 34 -14.42 -15.21 13.27
C LEU A 34 -13.68 -13.92 12.94
N ILE A 35 -12.53 -13.97 12.27
CA ILE A 35 -11.75 -12.76 11.92
C ILE A 35 -12.61 -11.70 11.20
N PRO A 36 -13.41 -12.03 10.17
CA PRO A 36 -14.32 -11.06 9.55
C PRO A 36 -15.33 -10.42 10.49
N LEU A 37 -15.70 -11.10 11.58
CA LEU A 37 -16.72 -10.66 12.54
C LEU A 37 -16.12 -9.84 13.68
N SER A 38 -14.81 -9.80 13.82
CA SER A 38 -14.13 -9.00 14.85
C SER A 38 -14.12 -7.52 14.50
N ASP A 39 -14.00 -6.65 15.50
CA ASP A 39 -14.01 -5.19 15.36
C ASP A 39 -12.65 -4.65 14.87
N ILE A 40 -12.24 -5.10 13.67
CA ILE A 40 -10.99 -4.66 13.04
C ILE A 40 -11.17 -3.24 12.48
N PRO A 41 -10.22 -2.32 12.71
CA PRO A 41 -10.21 -1.00 12.08
C PRO A 41 -10.42 -1.06 10.57
N SER A 42 -11.22 -0.13 10.04
CA SER A 42 -11.68 -0.14 8.63
C SER A 42 -10.52 -0.20 7.63
N THR A 43 -9.45 0.57 7.85
CA THR A 43 -8.25 0.58 7.00
C THR A 43 -7.59 -0.80 6.95
N ARG A 44 -7.38 -1.44 8.10
CA ARG A 44 -6.75 -2.76 8.18
C ARG A 44 -7.65 -3.85 7.58
N ARG A 45 -8.97 -3.72 7.73
CA ARG A 45 -9.94 -4.59 7.05
C ARG A 45 -9.86 -4.45 5.53
N ALA A 46 -9.81 -3.23 5.01
CA ALA A 46 -9.67 -2.97 3.58
C ALA A 46 -8.39 -3.61 3.02
N PHE A 47 -7.26 -3.51 3.73
CA PHE A 47 -6.04 -4.20 3.32
C PHE A 47 -6.12 -5.72 3.43
N LEU A 48 -6.80 -6.26 4.44
CA LEU A 48 -7.03 -7.70 4.54
C LEU A 48 -7.85 -8.21 3.35
N ASP A 49 -8.91 -7.50 2.99
CA ASP A 49 -9.76 -7.84 1.85
C ASP A 49 -9.01 -7.70 0.53
N LEU A 50 -8.20 -6.64 0.37
CA LEU A 50 -7.29 -6.47 -0.77
C LEU A 50 -6.29 -7.62 -0.86
N TYR A 51 -5.69 -8.03 0.25
CA TYR A 51 -4.76 -9.16 0.25
C TYR A 51 -5.43 -10.45 -0.22
N MET A 52 -6.66 -10.71 0.25
CA MET A 52 -7.41 -11.89 -0.17
C MET A 52 -7.77 -11.85 -1.65
N SER A 53 -8.14 -10.69 -2.20
CA SER A 53 -8.42 -10.54 -3.64
C SER A 53 -7.15 -10.69 -4.49
N CYS A 54 -5.99 -10.22 -4.01
CA CYS A 54 -4.71 -10.45 -4.69
C CYS A 54 -4.39 -11.94 -4.83
N LEU A 55 -4.73 -12.78 -3.85
CA LEU A 55 -4.48 -14.23 -3.95
C LEU A 55 -5.24 -14.89 -5.11
N GLU A 56 -6.33 -14.29 -5.57
CA GLU A 56 -7.16 -14.77 -6.67
C GLU A 56 -6.70 -14.20 -8.03
N ALA A 57 -5.88 -13.15 -8.03
CA ALA A 57 -5.41 -12.48 -9.24
C ALA A 57 -4.26 -13.26 -9.92
N PRO A 58 -4.40 -13.69 -11.19
CA PRO A 58 -3.32 -14.40 -11.91
C PRO A 58 -2.01 -13.62 -11.98
N ALA A 59 -2.10 -12.30 -12.22
CA ALA A 59 -0.96 -11.38 -12.26
C ALA A 59 -0.16 -11.34 -10.94
N PHE A 60 -0.85 -11.45 -9.80
CA PHE A 60 -0.19 -11.52 -8.51
C PHE A 60 0.59 -12.82 -8.37
N ILE A 61 0.02 -13.96 -8.77
CA ILE A 61 0.70 -15.25 -8.68
C ILE A 61 1.94 -15.30 -9.58
N SER A 62 1.84 -14.81 -10.81
CA SER A 62 2.93 -14.85 -11.81
C SER A 62 4.10 -13.92 -11.47
N THR A 63 3.85 -12.78 -10.82
CA THR A 63 4.91 -11.83 -10.45
C THR A 63 5.68 -12.19 -9.18
N ARG A 64 5.12 -13.05 -8.32
CA ARG A 64 5.69 -13.38 -7.00
C ARG A 64 7.11 -13.93 -7.02
N PRO A 65 7.50 -14.89 -7.88
CA PRO A 65 8.86 -15.42 -7.88
C PRO A 65 9.88 -14.30 -8.09
N TRP A 66 9.67 -13.50 -9.14
CA TRP A 66 10.52 -12.36 -9.42
C TRP A 66 10.55 -11.35 -8.27
N LEU A 67 9.38 -11.05 -7.67
CA LEU A 67 9.31 -10.09 -6.57
C LEU A 67 10.18 -10.53 -5.41
N ILE A 68 10.08 -11.81 -5.03
CA ILE A 68 10.84 -12.38 -3.91
C ILE A 68 12.35 -12.27 -4.17
N ASP A 69 12.80 -12.51 -5.41
CA ASP A 69 14.21 -12.46 -5.79
C ASP A 69 14.78 -11.02 -5.80
N HIS A 70 13.91 -10.01 -5.86
CA HIS A 70 14.29 -8.60 -5.98
C HIS A 70 14.03 -7.77 -4.72
N LEU A 71 13.45 -8.37 -3.68
CA LEU A 71 13.26 -7.69 -2.40
C LEU A 71 14.61 -7.46 -1.72
N ILE A 72 14.85 -6.20 -1.35
CA ILE A 72 16.03 -5.81 -0.57
C ILE A 72 15.66 -5.60 0.90
N PRO A 73 16.64 -5.67 1.82
CA PRO A 73 16.42 -5.26 3.20
C PRO A 73 15.88 -3.82 3.26
N PHE A 74 14.75 -3.65 3.94
CA PHE A 74 14.04 -2.38 4.01
C PHE A 74 13.61 -2.09 5.45
N ASN A 75 14.08 -0.97 6.00
CA ASN A 75 13.70 -0.50 7.33
C ASN A 75 12.47 0.41 7.19
N ARG A 76 11.30 -0.12 7.57
CA ARG A 76 9.99 0.50 7.38
C ARG A 76 9.82 1.73 8.28
N GLU A 77 10.24 1.60 9.53
CA GLU A 77 10.14 2.63 10.55
C GLU A 77 11.01 3.83 10.19
N ALA A 78 12.28 3.58 9.83
CA ALA A 78 13.19 4.65 9.40
C ALA A 78 12.71 5.35 8.12
N TYR A 79 12.04 4.63 7.22
CA TYR A 79 11.44 5.22 6.02
C TYR A 79 10.30 6.18 6.37
N ILE A 80 9.36 5.76 7.22
CA ILE A 80 8.28 6.62 7.71
C ILE A 80 8.83 7.82 8.49
N ASP A 81 9.77 7.60 9.42
CA ASP A 81 10.40 8.68 10.19
C ASP A 81 11.04 9.74 9.28
N THR A 82 11.65 9.30 8.18
CA THR A 82 12.30 10.21 7.23
C THR A 82 11.28 11.00 6.42
N LEU A 83 10.16 10.38 6.02
CA LEU A 83 9.06 11.08 5.36
C LEU A 83 8.36 12.08 6.30
N GLN A 84 8.14 11.71 7.56
CA GLN A 84 7.51 12.59 8.55
C GLN A 84 8.36 13.82 8.88
N LYS A 85 9.70 13.72 8.76
CA LYS A 85 10.60 14.88 8.85
C LYS A 85 10.41 15.87 7.69
N GLN A 86 10.02 15.38 6.50
CA GLN A 86 9.70 16.25 5.35
C GLN A 86 8.28 16.80 5.46
N TYR A 87 7.31 15.97 5.87
CA TYR A 87 5.91 16.34 6.02
C TYR A 87 5.24 15.55 7.15
N PRO A 88 4.88 16.19 8.28
CA PRO A 88 4.41 15.47 9.48
C PRO A 88 3.08 14.70 9.31
N ALA A 89 2.23 15.10 8.36
CA ALA A 89 0.85 14.62 8.24
C ALA A 89 0.69 13.59 7.11
N LEU A 90 1.36 12.44 7.21
CA LEU A 90 1.21 11.36 6.24
C LEU A 90 -0.19 10.69 6.35
N PRO A 91 -0.79 10.24 5.23
CA PRO A 91 -2.01 9.44 5.26
C PRO A 91 -1.86 8.16 6.09
N GLU A 92 -2.84 7.89 6.96
CA GLU A 92 -2.82 6.72 7.87
C GLU A 92 -2.74 5.40 7.11
N ASP A 93 -3.48 5.27 6.00
CA ASP A 93 -3.50 4.10 5.15
C ASP A 93 -2.14 3.84 4.48
N PHE A 94 -1.46 4.89 4.02
CA PHE A 94 -0.09 4.78 3.51
C PHE A 94 0.89 4.36 4.59
N VAL A 95 0.82 4.95 5.78
CA VAL A 95 1.68 4.55 6.92
C VAL A 95 1.45 3.08 7.27
N LEU A 96 0.18 2.66 7.37
CA LEU A 96 -0.18 1.27 7.66
C LEU A 96 0.28 0.31 6.56
N TRP A 97 0.18 0.72 5.29
CA TRP A 97 0.69 -0.06 4.15
C TRP A 97 2.20 -0.29 4.27
N ILE A 98 3.00 0.76 4.52
CA ILE A 98 4.45 0.62 4.66
C ILE A 98 4.81 -0.28 5.85
N LEU A 99 4.14 -0.09 7.00
CA LEU A 99 4.48 -0.79 8.24
C LEU A 99 4.00 -2.25 8.26
N GLU A 100 2.77 -2.52 7.79
CA GLU A 100 2.12 -3.81 8.00
C GLU A 100 1.96 -4.65 6.71
N TRP A 101 2.02 -4.05 5.52
CA TRP A 101 1.84 -4.81 4.28
C TRP A 101 2.97 -5.83 4.08
N PRO A 102 2.66 -7.09 3.73
CA PRO A 102 3.68 -8.07 3.44
C PRO A 102 4.47 -7.65 2.19
N ALA A 103 5.78 -7.39 2.32
CA ALA A 103 6.63 -7.01 1.19
C ALA A 103 6.58 -8.03 0.04
N ARG A 104 6.44 -9.32 0.36
CA ARG A 104 6.28 -10.43 -0.61
C ARG A 104 4.92 -10.46 -1.33
N ALA A 105 4.06 -9.51 -0.99
CA ALA A 105 2.77 -9.27 -1.61
C ALA A 105 2.70 -7.86 -2.22
N ALA A 106 3.83 -7.21 -2.47
CA ALA A 106 3.86 -5.96 -3.24
C ALA A 106 3.14 -6.13 -4.58
N ILE A 107 2.27 -5.18 -4.91
CA ILE A 107 1.43 -5.21 -6.11
C ILE A 107 2.11 -4.34 -7.17
N GLY A 108 2.16 -4.81 -8.42
CA GLY A 108 2.65 -4.00 -9.54
C GLY A 108 4.12 -3.57 -9.46
N CYS A 109 4.93 -4.22 -8.60
CA CYS A 109 6.31 -3.80 -8.28
C CYS A 109 6.41 -2.43 -7.58
N VAL A 110 5.32 -1.96 -6.98
CA VAL A 110 5.28 -0.74 -6.19
C VAL A 110 5.56 -1.09 -4.73
N TRP A 111 6.82 -0.98 -4.30
CA TRP A 111 7.24 -1.17 -2.90
C TRP A 111 8.59 -0.50 -2.64
N PRO A 112 8.77 0.28 -1.57
CA PRO A 112 10.03 0.98 -1.29
C PRO A 112 11.21 0.03 -1.00
N GLY A 113 10.93 -1.22 -0.60
CA GLY A 113 11.94 -2.26 -0.42
C GLY A 113 12.30 -3.03 -1.70
N LEU A 114 12.15 -2.39 -2.86
CA LEU A 114 12.66 -2.88 -4.15
C LEU A 114 13.71 -1.89 -4.67
N ASP A 115 14.55 -2.31 -5.60
CA ASP A 115 15.54 -1.41 -6.22
C ASP A 115 14.87 -0.30 -7.05
N ARG A 116 15.41 0.93 -7.00
CA ARG A 116 15.02 1.95 -7.97
C ARG A 116 15.70 1.67 -9.31
N LYS A 117 15.06 0.84 -10.13
CA LYS A 117 15.47 0.59 -11.51
C LYS A 117 14.25 0.62 -12.43
N PHE A 118 14.53 0.70 -13.72
CA PHE A 118 13.51 0.52 -14.73
C PHE A 118 13.03 -0.93 -14.75
N TYR A 119 11.72 -1.10 -14.76
CA TYR A 119 11.06 -2.40 -14.81
C TYR A 119 10.39 -2.59 -16.17
N ASP A 120 10.90 -3.57 -16.92
CA ASP A 120 10.22 -4.05 -18.13
C ASP A 120 8.98 -4.85 -17.76
N SER A 121 7.93 -4.73 -18.59
CA SER A 121 6.73 -5.54 -18.45
C SER A 121 7.08 -7.02 -18.64
N ILE A 122 6.47 -7.88 -17.82
CA ILE A 122 6.44 -9.31 -18.10
C ILE A 122 5.06 -9.60 -18.71
N PRO A 123 4.99 -10.19 -19.91
CA PRO A 123 3.72 -10.62 -20.51
C PRO A 123 2.90 -11.44 -19.51
N ASP A 124 1.59 -11.15 -19.41
CA ASP A 124 0.63 -11.82 -18.54
C ASP A 124 0.86 -11.69 -17.02
N ALA A 125 1.89 -10.92 -16.61
CA ALA A 125 2.19 -10.69 -15.21
C ALA A 125 1.58 -9.41 -14.64
N GLY A 126 0.93 -8.58 -15.47
CA GLY A 126 0.35 -7.31 -15.03
C GLY A 126 1.37 -6.36 -14.37
N ARG A 127 2.66 -6.53 -14.67
CA ARG A 127 3.72 -5.67 -14.18
C ARG A 127 3.67 -4.33 -14.91
N TRP A 128 3.76 -3.25 -14.15
CA TRP A 128 3.82 -1.89 -14.69
C TRP A 128 5.18 -1.66 -15.33
N HIS A 129 5.17 -0.98 -16.48
CA HIS A 129 6.38 -0.52 -17.13
C HIS A 129 6.78 0.83 -16.53
N GLY A 130 8.05 1.02 -16.19
CA GLY A 130 8.52 2.27 -15.59
C GLY A 130 9.41 2.10 -14.37
N TRP A 131 9.50 3.17 -13.58
CA TRP A 131 10.33 3.25 -12.39
C TRP A 131 9.47 3.27 -11.13
N ASN A 132 9.87 2.47 -10.16
CA ASN A 132 9.34 2.55 -8.80
C ASN A 132 9.99 3.73 -8.06
N SER A 133 9.33 4.88 -8.06
CA SER A 133 9.83 6.09 -7.42
C SER A 133 9.81 6.00 -5.89
N LEU A 134 8.98 5.14 -5.30
CA LEU A 134 8.98 4.89 -3.84
C LEU A 134 10.29 4.29 -3.32
N ALA A 135 11.05 3.60 -4.17
CA ALA A 135 12.35 3.03 -3.82
C ALA A 135 13.45 4.08 -3.64
N ARG A 136 13.22 5.33 -4.07
CA ARG A 136 14.11 6.44 -3.73
C ARG A 136 14.07 6.62 -2.21
N THR A 137 15.22 6.65 -1.54
CA THR A 137 15.24 6.66 -0.05
C THR A 137 15.85 7.95 0.50
N PRO A 138 15.03 8.85 1.10
CA PRO A 138 13.56 8.90 0.99
C PRO A 138 13.14 9.44 -0.39
N PRO A 139 11.90 9.19 -0.85
CA PRO A 139 11.38 9.92 -1.99
C PRO A 139 11.11 11.36 -1.54
N PRO A 140 11.32 12.35 -2.42
CA PRO A 140 10.99 13.73 -2.11
C PRO A 140 9.46 13.88 -2.00
N ILE A 141 9.04 14.76 -1.11
CA ILE A 141 7.67 15.27 -1.10
C ILE A 141 7.64 16.52 -1.96
N GLU A 142 6.91 16.45 -3.06
CA GLU A 142 6.86 17.49 -4.09
C GLU A 142 5.53 18.25 -4.02
N ARG A 143 5.50 19.43 -4.63
CA ARG A 143 4.30 20.25 -4.73
C ARG A 143 3.64 19.99 -6.08
N LEU A 144 2.44 19.43 -6.03
CA LEU A 144 1.57 19.26 -7.19
C LEU A 144 0.66 20.47 -7.29
N VAL A 145 0.50 20.99 -8.50
CA VAL A 145 -0.40 22.10 -8.78
C VAL A 145 -1.67 21.51 -9.39
N LEU A 146 -2.78 21.60 -8.65
CA LEU A 146 -4.09 21.20 -9.14
C LEU A 146 -4.85 22.41 -9.65
N GLU A 147 -5.19 22.38 -10.94
CA GLU A 147 -6.09 23.35 -11.54
C GLU A 147 -7.52 22.79 -11.56
N ASP A 148 -8.38 23.31 -10.69
CA ASP A 148 -9.81 23.11 -10.79
C ASP A 148 -10.37 24.09 -11.82
N ARG A 149 -10.58 23.59 -13.04
CA ARG A 149 -11.09 24.39 -14.18
C ARG A 149 -12.52 24.86 -13.96
N ASP A 150 -13.33 24.11 -13.22
CA ASP A 150 -14.74 24.44 -12.97
C ASP A 150 -14.85 25.55 -11.91
N ALA A 151 -13.95 25.53 -10.92
CA ALA A 151 -13.93 26.52 -9.85
C ALA A 151 -12.96 27.70 -10.09
N GLY A 152 -12.14 27.64 -11.14
CA GLY A 152 -11.11 28.64 -11.45
C GLY A 152 -10.04 28.75 -10.37
N LEU A 153 -9.77 27.65 -9.66
CA LEU A 153 -8.91 27.60 -8.48
C LEU A 153 -7.65 26.78 -8.77
N THR A 154 -6.50 27.35 -8.45
CA THR A 154 -5.22 26.64 -8.45
C THR A 154 -4.86 26.31 -7.01
N VAL A 155 -4.58 25.03 -6.75
CA VAL A 155 -4.35 24.50 -5.41
C VAL A 155 -3.03 23.75 -5.38
N ASP A 156 -2.13 24.15 -4.47
CA ASP A 156 -0.93 23.39 -4.16
C ASP A 156 -1.28 22.19 -3.28
N ILE A 157 -0.78 21.01 -3.64
CA ILE A 157 -1.04 19.74 -2.98
C ILE A 157 0.30 19.02 -2.77
N PRO A 158 0.67 18.64 -1.53
CA PRO A 158 1.85 17.83 -1.31
C PRO A 158 1.64 16.39 -1.82
N GLY A 159 2.62 15.84 -2.53
CA GLY A 159 2.56 14.50 -3.08
C GLY A 159 3.90 13.78 -3.12
N ILE A 160 3.84 12.45 -3.20
CA ILE A 160 5.01 11.58 -3.42
C ILE A 160 4.82 10.87 -4.76
N LEU A 161 5.81 10.97 -5.65
CA LEU A 161 5.81 10.21 -6.89
C LEU A 161 5.96 8.72 -6.56
N ILE A 162 4.97 7.93 -6.95
CA ILE A 162 4.93 6.47 -6.74
C ILE A 162 5.59 5.76 -7.91
N TRP A 163 5.23 6.17 -9.13
CA TRP A 163 5.62 5.50 -10.36
C TRP A 163 5.77 6.52 -11.49
N GLU A 164 6.79 6.35 -12.33
CA GLU A 164 7.05 7.20 -13.51
C GLU A 164 7.35 6.34 -14.75
N TRP A 165 6.73 6.64 -15.87
CA TRP A 165 7.02 6.07 -17.19
C TRP A 165 6.60 6.99 -18.32
N GLU A 166 7.56 7.44 -19.15
CA GLU A 166 7.31 8.37 -20.26
C GLU A 166 6.50 9.58 -19.79
N GLU A 167 5.28 9.75 -20.29
CA GLU A 167 4.35 10.84 -19.94
C GLU A 167 3.38 10.45 -18.80
N TYR A 168 3.54 9.26 -18.22
CA TYR A 168 2.67 8.74 -17.16
C TYR A 168 3.35 8.80 -15.80
N GLU A 169 2.74 9.55 -14.90
CA GLU A 169 3.13 9.62 -13.50
C GLU A 169 1.97 9.19 -12.60
N SER A 170 2.28 8.46 -11.55
CA SER A 170 1.33 8.14 -10.49
C SER A 170 1.79 8.73 -9.18
N TRP A 171 0.91 9.49 -8.54
CA TRP A 171 1.21 10.26 -7.34
C TRP A 171 0.39 9.79 -6.14
N LEU A 172 1.03 9.72 -4.98
CA LEU A 172 0.38 9.63 -3.68
C LEU A 172 0.14 11.04 -3.17
N VAL A 173 -1.11 11.46 -3.08
CA VAL A 173 -1.46 12.74 -2.46
C VAL A 173 -1.47 12.63 -0.94
N LEU A 174 -0.77 13.56 -0.29
CA LEU A 174 -0.64 13.63 1.18
C LEU A 174 -1.65 14.61 1.82
N ASP A 175 -2.57 15.14 1.02
CA ASP A 175 -3.57 16.10 1.46
C ASP A 175 -4.84 15.40 1.96
N SER A 176 -5.35 15.86 3.10
CA SER A 176 -6.49 15.25 3.77
C SER A 176 -7.86 15.76 3.30
N ARG A 177 -7.92 16.70 2.35
CA ARG A 177 -9.19 17.21 1.81
C ARG A 177 -9.93 16.09 1.07
N GLU A 178 -11.18 15.83 1.45
CA GLU A 178 -11.98 14.75 0.88
C GLU A 178 -12.11 14.81 -0.65
N ILE A 179 -12.16 16.02 -1.22
CA ILE A 179 -12.20 16.25 -2.67
C ILE A 179 -11.00 15.66 -3.43
N LEU A 180 -9.87 15.43 -2.75
CA LEU A 180 -8.65 14.89 -3.33
C LEU A 180 -8.49 13.38 -3.09
N ARG A 181 -9.32 12.78 -2.22
CA ARG A 181 -9.20 11.38 -1.82
C ARG A 181 -9.59 10.45 -2.97
N GLY A 182 -8.70 9.51 -3.30
CA GLY A 182 -8.95 8.48 -4.32
C GLY A 182 -8.88 9.00 -5.77
N LYS A 183 -8.46 10.24 -5.99
CA LYS A 183 -8.17 10.76 -7.33
C LYS A 183 -6.76 10.33 -7.75
N VAL A 184 -6.66 9.82 -8.96
CA VAL A 184 -5.38 9.61 -9.65
C VAL A 184 -5.12 10.86 -10.48
N PHE A 185 -3.93 11.43 -10.34
CA PHE A 185 -3.54 12.65 -11.05
C PHE A 185 -2.59 12.26 -12.16
N GLU A 186 -3.00 12.55 -13.39
CA GLU A 186 -2.16 12.48 -14.57
C GLU A 186 -1.71 13.91 -14.87
N THR A 187 -0.41 14.15 -14.85
CA THR A 187 0.16 15.41 -15.34
C THR A 187 0.09 15.36 -16.87
N MET A 188 -0.73 16.22 -17.47
CA MET A 188 -0.65 16.49 -18.91
C MET A 188 0.30 17.66 -19.10
N ASP A 189 1.41 17.42 -19.80
CA ASP A 189 2.27 18.49 -20.33
C ASP A 189 1.54 19.36 -21.37
#